data_AF-A0A2M8S487-F1
#
_entry.id   AF-A0A2M8S487-F1
#
_cell.length_a   1.000
_cell.length_b   1.000
_cell.length_c   1.000
_cell.angle_alpha   90.00
_cell.angle_beta   90.00
_cell.angle_gamma   90.00
#
_symmetry.space_group_name_H-M   'P 1'
#
loop_
_entity.id
_entity.type
_entity.pdbx_description
1 polymer ?
#
loop_
_entity_poly.entity_id
_entity_poly.type
_entity_poly.pdbx_seq_one_letter_code
_entity_poly.pdbx_strand_id
1 'polypeptide(L)'
;MGADTAKSAVENNLFSPTHTHQFWQDLNHATEENHSVEEVFDKWQAISEEERAKLINDCDVNCRLTVERVLNRSDELADDYTNFVSALVSKLSPAQQQRFYELVTEENNLTREELAKQKTGKEKALDLAFEAALMLKKENGLSDAKVGFAKKKSDSSSSTNRNIAKPVFQTDSQAAKVAKELGYTRTNYRTKSDAVIFKKGNSYITRDVDGHNGGAWKEASSPEKLNKKETRNGTFDINLNRIGD
;
A
#
# COMPACT_ATOMS: atom_id res chain seq x y z
N MET A 1 -1.30 17.50 -20.20
CA MET A 1 -0.73 16.22 -20.65
C MET A 1 -0.65 15.17 -19.54
N GLY A 2 -0.23 15.48 -18.31
CA GLY A 2 -0.14 14.46 -17.24
C GLY A 2 -1.46 13.92 -16.65
N ALA A 3 -2.58 14.66 -16.75
CA ALA A 3 -3.87 14.21 -16.22
C ALA A 3 -4.53 13.12 -17.09
N ASP A 4 -4.39 13.22 -18.42
CA ASP A 4 -4.95 12.27 -19.37
C ASP A 4 -4.18 10.94 -19.35
N THR A 5 -2.85 10.99 -19.19
CA THR A 5 -2.00 9.80 -19.01
C THR A 5 -2.31 9.06 -17.70
N ALA A 6 -2.56 9.79 -16.61
CA ALA A 6 -2.91 9.18 -15.32
C ALA A 6 -4.30 8.51 -15.35
N LYS A 7 -5.27 9.10 -16.06
CA LYS A 7 -6.60 8.51 -16.23
C LYS A 7 -6.56 7.28 -17.13
N SER A 8 -5.85 7.36 -18.27
CA SER A 8 -5.66 6.23 -19.18
C SER A 8 -4.89 5.07 -18.53
N ALA A 9 -3.92 5.35 -17.65
CA ALA A 9 -3.18 4.32 -16.90
C ALA A 9 -4.02 3.63 -15.81
N VAL A 10 -5.11 4.26 -15.33
CA VAL A 10 -6.07 3.64 -14.40
C VAL A 10 -7.09 2.81 -15.17
N GLU A 11 -7.52 3.30 -16.33
CA GLU A 11 -8.52 2.66 -17.19
C GLU A 11 -7.96 1.45 -17.97
N ASN A 12 -6.67 1.45 -18.32
CA ASN A 12 -5.99 0.37 -19.05
C ASN A 12 -5.13 -0.54 -18.16
N ASN A 13 -5.38 -0.57 -16.85
CA ASN A 13 -4.68 -1.46 -15.93
C ASN A 13 -5.67 -2.50 -15.38
N LEU A 14 -5.65 -3.71 -15.93
CA LEU A 14 -6.46 -4.81 -15.43
C LEU A 14 -5.94 -5.27 -14.07
N PHE A 15 -6.87 -5.74 -13.24
CA PHE A 15 -6.74 -5.79 -11.78
C PHE A 15 -6.41 -4.42 -11.19
N SER A 16 -7.09 -3.38 -11.67
CA SER A 16 -7.46 -2.25 -10.80
C SER A 16 -8.47 -2.72 -9.74
N PRO A 17 -8.73 -1.95 -8.66
CA PRO A 17 -9.73 -2.35 -7.67
C PRO A 17 -11.10 -2.63 -8.27
N THR A 18 -11.48 -1.90 -9.34
CA THR A 18 -12.72 -2.13 -10.07
C THR A 18 -12.73 -3.48 -10.77
N HIS A 19 -11.66 -3.81 -11.48
CA HIS A 19 -11.52 -5.08 -12.20
C HIS A 19 -11.44 -6.27 -11.23
N THR A 20 -10.71 -6.13 -10.10
CA THR A 20 -10.68 -7.13 -9.03
C THR A 20 -12.06 -7.40 -8.44
N HIS A 21 -12.88 -6.35 -8.24
CA HIS A 21 -14.27 -6.53 -7.80
C HIS A 21 -15.14 -7.24 -8.84
N GLN A 22 -15.06 -6.83 -10.10
CA GLN A 22 -15.83 -7.43 -11.19
C GLN A 22 -15.46 -8.90 -11.40
N PHE A 23 -14.17 -9.24 -11.34
CA PHE A 23 -13.72 -10.61 -11.42
C PHE A 23 -14.33 -11.47 -10.31
N TRP A 24 -14.30 -10.97 -9.07
CA TRP A 24 -14.94 -11.66 -7.95
C TRP A 24 -16.45 -11.86 -8.16
N GLN A 25 -17.16 -10.86 -8.71
CA GLN A 25 -18.58 -10.97 -9.03
C GLN A 25 -18.85 -12.00 -10.12
N ASP A 26 -18.10 -11.99 -11.21
CA ASP A 26 -18.21 -12.94 -12.31
C ASP A 26 -18.03 -14.39 -11.80
N LEU A 27 -17.06 -14.63 -10.91
CA LEU A 27 -16.83 -15.94 -10.30
C LEU A 27 -18.03 -16.40 -9.46
N ASN A 28 -18.59 -15.51 -8.63
CA ASN A 28 -19.78 -15.84 -7.81
C ASN A 28 -20.99 -16.12 -8.70
N HIS A 29 -21.20 -15.30 -9.74
CA HIS A 29 -22.30 -15.47 -10.68
C HIS A 29 -22.20 -16.78 -11.47
N ALA A 30 -21.02 -17.12 -11.99
CA ALA A 30 -20.80 -18.39 -12.67
C ALA A 30 -21.06 -19.59 -11.75
N THR A 31 -20.70 -19.47 -10.47
CA THR A 31 -21.00 -20.50 -9.46
C THR A 31 -22.50 -20.65 -9.20
N GLU A 32 -23.26 -19.54 -9.18
CA GLU A 32 -24.71 -19.55 -8.98
C GLU A 32 -25.48 -20.11 -10.18
N GLU A 33 -25.03 -19.81 -11.40
CA GLU A 33 -25.65 -20.27 -12.65
C GLU A 33 -25.16 -21.67 -13.09
N ASN A 34 -24.29 -22.30 -12.30
CA ASN A 34 -23.68 -23.59 -12.60
C ASN A 34 -22.90 -23.59 -13.93
N HIS A 35 -22.32 -22.42 -14.27
CA HIS A 35 -21.41 -22.22 -15.39
C HIS A 35 -19.96 -22.58 -15.00
N SER A 36 -19.08 -22.71 -16.00
CA SER A 36 -17.68 -23.04 -15.77
C SER A 36 -16.94 -21.87 -15.12
N VAL A 37 -16.58 -22.01 -13.85
CA VAL A 37 -15.72 -21.05 -13.13
C VAL A 37 -14.34 -20.96 -13.78
N GLU A 38 -13.89 -22.04 -14.43
CA GLU A 38 -12.61 -22.09 -15.13
C GLU A 38 -12.56 -21.17 -16.34
N GLU A 39 -13.65 -21.11 -17.11
CA GLU A 39 -13.75 -20.19 -18.26
C GLU A 39 -13.71 -18.72 -17.79
N VAL A 40 -14.19 -18.44 -16.58
CA VAL A 40 -14.08 -17.09 -15.98
C VAL A 40 -12.62 -16.78 -15.63
N PHE A 41 -11.88 -17.72 -15.02
CA PHE A 41 -10.45 -17.55 -14.76
C PHE A 41 -9.68 -17.28 -16.06
N ASP A 42 -9.88 -18.10 -17.09
CA ASP A 42 -9.19 -17.98 -18.38
C ASP A 42 -9.51 -16.64 -19.05
N LYS A 43 -10.78 -16.22 -19.02
CA LYS A 43 -11.22 -14.90 -19.52
C LYS A 43 -10.46 -13.76 -18.84
N TRP A 44 -10.45 -13.74 -17.51
CA TRP A 44 -9.84 -12.64 -16.75
C TRP A 44 -8.31 -12.63 -16.87
N GLN A 45 -7.67 -13.79 -16.97
CA GLN A 45 -6.24 -13.87 -17.29
C GLN A 45 -5.93 -13.32 -18.68
N ALA A 46 -6.68 -13.71 -19.71
CA ALA A 46 -6.45 -13.23 -21.08
C ALA A 46 -6.62 -11.71 -21.22
N ILE A 47 -7.64 -11.13 -20.58
CA ILE A 47 -7.83 -9.67 -20.56
C ILE A 47 -6.63 -9.02 -19.84
N SER A 48 -6.10 -9.64 -18.78
CA SER A 48 -4.98 -9.08 -18.00
C SER A 48 -3.71 -9.00 -18.85
N GLU A 49 -3.42 -10.04 -19.61
CA GLU A 49 -2.31 -10.07 -20.55
C GLU A 49 -2.43 -8.97 -21.62
N GLU A 50 -3.62 -8.79 -22.18
CA GLU A 50 -3.89 -7.77 -23.21
C GLU A 50 -3.72 -6.35 -22.67
N GLU A 51 -4.30 -6.05 -21.50
CA GLU A 51 -4.22 -4.72 -20.90
C GLU A 51 -2.81 -4.40 -20.41
N ARG A 52 -2.09 -5.36 -19.82
CA ARG A 52 -0.68 -5.20 -19.47
C ARG A 52 0.14 -4.83 -20.70
N ALA A 53 -0.04 -5.52 -21.82
CA ALA A 53 0.68 -5.22 -23.06
C ALA A 53 0.41 -3.78 -23.56
N LYS A 54 -0.84 -3.30 -23.46
CA LYS A 54 -1.21 -1.91 -23.79
C LYS A 54 -0.55 -0.92 -22.84
N LEU A 55 -0.60 -1.20 -21.54
CA LEU A 55 -0.03 -0.35 -20.50
C LEU A 55 1.47 -0.15 -20.70
N ILE A 56 2.20 -1.23 -20.96
CA ILE A 56 3.66 -1.23 -21.13
C ILE A 56 4.10 -0.30 -22.27
N ASN A 57 3.38 -0.24 -23.38
CA ASN A 57 3.85 0.51 -24.56
C ASN A 57 3.87 2.03 -24.36
N ASP A 58 2.98 2.59 -23.53
CA ASP A 58 2.77 4.03 -23.40
C ASP A 58 3.04 4.58 -21.97
N CYS A 59 3.63 3.79 -21.08
CA CYS A 59 3.77 4.16 -19.66
C CYS A 59 5.03 4.99 -19.34
N ASP A 60 4.84 6.30 -19.20
CA ASP A 60 5.87 7.23 -18.71
C ASP A 60 6.15 7.10 -17.18
N VAL A 61 7.04 7.94 -16.65
CA VAL A 61 7.43 7.93 -15.22
C VAL A 61 6.21 8.13 -14.30
N ASN A 62 5.27 9.01 -14.66
CA ASN A 62 4.10 9.31 -13.83
C ASN A 62 3.07 8.18 -13.90
N CYS A 63 2.92 7.57 -15.08
CA CYS A 63 2.14 6.36 -15.27
C CYS A 63 2.66 5.25 -14.34
N ARG A 64 3.96 4.95 -14.33
CA ARG A 64 4.55 3.89 -13.49
C ARG A 64 4.25 4.06 -12.00
N LEU A 65 4.39 5.27 -11.48
CA LEU A 65 4.07 5.59 -10.07
C LEU A 65 2.57 5.44 -9.76
N THR A 66 1.72 5.76 -10.73
CA THR A 66 0.26 5.65 -10.59
C THR A 66 -0.18 4.20 -10.62
N VAL A 67 0.31 3.43 -11.58
CA VAL A 67 0.05 2.00 -11.73
C VAL A 67 0.47 1.25 -10.48
N GLU A 68 1.67 1.49 -9.96
CA GLU A 68 2.15 0.82 -8.74
C GLU A 68 1.18 1.03 -7.56
N ARG A 69 0.62 2.24 -7.39
CA ARG A 69 -0.40 2.50 -6.37
C ARG A 69 -1.70 1.74 -6.62
N VAL A 70 -2.12 1.64 -7.87
CA VAL A 70 -3.34 0.92 -8.27
C VAL A 70 -3.17 -0.57 -7.99
N LEU A 71 -2.09 -1.19 -8.46
CA LEU A 71 -1.82 -2.63 -8.25
C LEU A 71 -1.79 -2.99 -6.76
N ASN A 72 -1.15 -2.17 -5.91
CA ASN A 72 -1.15 -2.42 -4.47
C ASN A 72 -2.55 -2.38 -3.84
N ARG A 73 -3.43 -1.49 -4.31
CA ARG A 73 -4.83 -1.44 -3.82
C ARG A 73 -5.64 -2.65 -4.26
N SER A 74 -5.33 -3.19 -5.43
CA SER A 74 -5.99 -4.37 -5.97
C SER A 74 -5.57 -5.64 -5.24
N ASP A 75 -4.27 -5.76 -4.90
CA ASP A 75 -3.80 -6.84 -4.02
C ASP A 75 -4.49 -6.78 -2.66
N GLU A 76 -4.63 -5.57 -2.08
CA GLU A 76 -5.37 -5.37 -0.82
C GLU A 76 -6.84 -5.77 -0.95
N LEU A 77 -7.48 -5.41 -2.07
CA LEU A 77 -8.88 -5.77 -2.30
C LEU A 77 -9.06 -7.28 -2.52
N ALA A 78 -8.11 -7.93 -3.21
CA ALA A 78 -8.12 -9.37 -3.38
C ALA A 78 -7.99 -10.09 -2.03
N ASP A 79 -7.07 -9.64 -1.17
CA ASP A 79 -6.92 -10.12 0.21
C ASP A 79 -8.22 -9.92 1.00
N ASP A 80 -8.83 -8.73 0.92
CA ASP A 80 -10.10 -8.42 1.59
C ASP A 80 -11.25 -9.33 1.12
N TYR A 81 -11.28 -9.76 -0.15
CA TYR A 81 -12.27 -10.73 -0.65
C TYR A 81 -12.03 -12.15 -0.16
N THR A 82 -10.77 -12.57 -0.06
CA THR A 82 -10.40 -13.90 0.44
C THR A 82 -10.31 -13.98 1.96
N ASN A 83 -10.37 -12.84 2.64
CA ASN A 83 -10.43 -12.79 4.10
C ASN A 83 -11.71 -13.44 4.63
N PHE A 84 -11.60 -14.04 5.82
CA PHE A 84 -12.60 -14.96 6.40
C PHE A 84 -14.06 -14.49 6.32
N VAL A 85 -14.33 -13.19 6.50
CA VAL A 85 -15.70 -12.63 6.49
C VAL A 85 -16.30 -12.61 5.09
N SER A 86 -15.52 -12.20 4.08
CA SER A 86 -15.96 -12.18 2.68
C SER A 86 -16.01 -13.60 2.11
N ALA A 87 -15.03 -14.44 2.47
CA ALA A 87 -15.01 -15.87 2.13
C ALA A 87 -16.27 -16.61 2.60
N LEU A 88 -16.78 -16.30 3.80
CA LEU A 88 -17.96 -16.94 4.40
C LEU A 88 -19.26 -16.63 3.64
N VAL A 89 -19.36 -15.46 3.01
CA VAL A 89 -20.55 -15.04 2.25
C VAL A 89 -20.43 -15.34 0.75
N SER A 90 -19.24 -15.69 0.28
CA SER A 90 -18.99 -16.09 -1.10
C SER A 90 -19.56 -17.48 -1.40
N LYS A 91 -19.94 -17.70 -2.66
CA LYS A 91 -20.36 -19.01 -3.16
C LYS A 91 -19.17 -19.88 -3.60
N LEU A 92 -17.99 -19.29 -3.68
CA LEU A 92 -16.76 -19.92 -4.13
C LEU A 92 -16.23 -20.89 -3.08
N SER A 93 -15.70 -22.03 -3.56
CA SER A 93 -14.94 -22.96 -2.72
C SER A 93 -13.62 -22.31 -2.24
N PRO A 94 -13.04 -22.78 -1.12
CA PRO A 94 -11.75 -22.26 -0.65
C PRO A 94 -10.63 -22.32 -1.70
N ALA A 95 -10.62 -23.36 -2.55
CA ALA A 95 -9.65 -23.49 -3.62
C ALA A 95 -9.84 -22.39 -4.70
N GLN A 96 -11.08 -22.08 -5.06
CA GLN A 96 -11.39 -20.99 -6.00
C GLN A 96 -11.07 -19.62 -5.42
N GLN A 97 -11.33 -19.40 -4.13
CA GLN A 97 -10.95 -18.16 -3.44
C GLN A 97 -9.44 -17.97 -3.44
N GLN A 98 -8.69 -19.02 -3.08
CA GLN A 98 -7.22 -18.98 -3.11
C GLN A 98 -6.70 -18.69 -4.52
N ARG A 99 -7.24 -19.35 -5.54
CA ARG A 99 -6.85 -19.12 -6.92
C ARG A 99 -7.16 -17.72 -7.41
N PHE A 100 -8.28 -17.13 -6.98
CA PHE A 100 -8.60 -15.73 -7.26
C PHE A 100 -7.52 -14.79 -6.73
N TYR A 101 -7.13 -14.95 -5.46
CA TYR A 101 -6.07 -14.15 -4.86
C TYR A 101 -4.72 -14.35 -5.56
N GLU A 102 -4.37 -15.60 -5.86
CA GLU A 102 -3.13 -15.95 -6.57
C GLU A 102 -3.09 -15.30 -7.94
N LEU A 103 -4.13 -15.44 -8.76
CA LEU A 103 -4.16 -14.87 -10.11
C LEU A 103 -4.05 -13.34 -10.09
N VAL A 104 -4.81 -12.67 -9.23
CA VAL A 104 -4.73 -11.20 -9.10
C VAL A 104 -3.31 -10.76 -8.72
N THR A 105 -2.71 -11.43 -7.74
CA THR A 105 -1.39 -11.08 -7.23
C THR A 105 -0.29 -11.38 -8.25
N GLU A 106 -0.37 -12.52 -8.93
CA GLU A 106 0.58 -12.96 -9.95
C GLU A 106 0.59 -12.01 -11.15
N GLU A 107 -0.59 -11.70 -11.70
CA GLU A 107 -0.72 -10.80 -12.83
C GLU A 107 -0.30 -9.35 -12.49
N ASN A 108 -0.60 -8.90 -11.27
CA ASN A 108 -0.09 -7.62 -10.77
C ASN A 108 1.44 -7.62 -10.62
N ASN A 109 2.05 -8.74 -10.20
CA ASN A 109 3.50 -8.87 -10.11
C ASN A 109 4.16 -8.88 -11.49
N LEU A 110 3.61 -9.61 -12.47
CA LEU A 110 4.09 -9.59 -13.86
C LEU A 110 4.09 -8.16 -14.42
N THR A 111 3.03 -7.41 -14.15
CA THR A 111 2.94 -5.99 -14.54
C THR A 111 4.05 -5.16 -13.89
N ARG A 112 4.32 -5.35 -12.58
CA ARG A 112 5.42 -4.64 -11.89
C ARG A 112 6.78 -4.97 -12.47
N GLU A 113 7.04 -6.23 -12.74
CA GLU A 113 8.31 -6.68 -13.31
C GLU A 113 8.58 -6.05 -14.67
N GLU A 114 7.57 -6.01 -15.54
CA GLU A 114 7.71 -5.43 -16.86
C GLU A 114 7.89 -3.90 -16.82
N LEU A 115 7.15 -3.21 -15.96
CA LEU A 115 7.35 -1.78 -15.72
C LEU A 115 8.73 -1.48 -15.10
N ALA A 116 9.27 -2.37 -14.27
CA ALA A 116 10.62 -2.25 -13.72
C ALA A 116 11.72 -2.37 -14.79
N LYS A 117 11.49 -3.16 -15.84
CA LYS A 117 12.43 -3.26 -16.98
C LYS A 117 12.54 -1.93 -17.74
N GLN A 118 11.46 -1.16 -17.81
CA GLN A 118 11.42 0.15 -18.48
C GLN A 118 12.12 1.27 -17.72
N LYS A 119 12.46 1.07 -16.44
CA LYS A 119 13.17 2.08 -15.66
C LYS A 119 14.55 2.36 -16.26
N THR A 120 14.84 3.64 -16.45
CA THR A 120 16.17 4.12 -16.86
C THR A 120 17.22 3.85 -15.79
N GLY A 121 18.51 3.87 -16.16
CA GLY A 121 19.60 3.69 -15.18
C GLY A 121 19.58 4.71 -14.04
N LYS A 122 19.11 5.94 -14.30
CA LYS A 122 18.96 6.98 -13.28
C LYS A 122 17.82 6.68 -12.31
N GLU A 123 16.70 6.16 -12.80
CA GLU A 123 15.57 5.75 -11.95
C GLU A 123 15.94 4.54 -11.08
N LYS A 124 16.64 3.54 -11.65
CA LYS A 124 17.14 2.40 -10.87
C LYS A 124 18.14 2.83 -9.78
N ALA A 125 19.00 3.80 -10.09
CA ALA A 125 19.93 4.36 -9.11
C ALA A 125 19.20 5.16 -8.01
N LEU A 126 18.13 5.87 -8.35
CA LEU A 126 17.30 6.59 -7.39
C LEU A 126 16.53 5.62 -6.48
N ASP A 127 15.96 4.55 -7.03
CA ASP A 127 15.30 3.48 -6.27
C ASP A 127 16.29 2.81 -5.31
N LEU A 128 17.48 2.44 -5.80
CA LEU A 128 18.53 1.84 -4.96
C LEU A 128 18.98 2.81 -3.86
N ALA A 129 19.11 4.10 -4.15
CA ALA A 129 19.45 5.11 -3.16
C ALA A 129 18.33 5.31 -2.12
N PHE A 130 17.07 5.22 -2.54
CA PHE A 130 15.92 5.29 -1.64
C PHE A 130 15.84 4.05 -0.73
N GLU A 131 15.97 2.85 -1.30
CA GLU A 131 16.03 1.58 -0.56
C GLU A 131 17.23 1.54 0.39
N ALA A 132 18.42 1.96 -0.05
CA ALA A 132 19.60 2.09 0.80
C ALA A 132 19.37 3.11 1.92
N ALA A 133 18.72 4.25 1.64
CA ALA A 133 18.37 5.22 2.68
C ALA A 133 17.33 4.67 3.66
N LEU A 134 16.39 3.85 3.20
CA LEU A 134 15.41 3.16 4.04
C LEU A 134 16.09 2.12 4.94
N MET A 135 17.02 1.33 4.38
CA MET A 135 17.81 0.33 5.10
C MET A 135 18.78 0.99 6.11
N LEU A 136 19.45 2.07 5.73
CA LEU A 136 20.30 2.85 6.64
C LEU A 136 19.49 3.53 7.75
N LYS A 137 18.24 3.94 7.48
CA LYS A 137 17.30 4.38 8.53
C LYS A 137 16.85 3.23 9.44
N LYS A 138 16.80 2.00 8.92
CA LYS A 138 16.47 0.78 9.69
C LYS A 138 17.64 0.32 10.56
N GLU A 139 18.88 0.51 10.12
CA GLU A 139 20.10 0.16 10.86
C GLU A 139 20.52 1.25 11.88
N ASN A 140 20.36 2.53 11.54
CA ASN A 140 20.65 3.63 12.46
C ASN A 140 19.40 4.00 13.26
N GLY A 141 19.05 3.17 14.25
CA GLY A 141 18.31 3.64 15.40
C GLY A 141 19.12 4.75 16.09
N LEU A 142 18.77 6.01 15.83
CA LEU A 142 19.30 7.24 16.43
C LEU A 142 20.79 7.56 16.13
N SER A 143 21.04 8.50 15.22
CA SER A 143 21.94 9.65 15.49
C SER A 143 21.97 10.65 14.34
N ASP A 144 21.78 11.93 14.69
CA ASP A 144 21.93 13.08 13.81
C ASP A 144 23.33 13.14 13.20
N ALA A 145 23.44 12.82 11.91
CA ALA A 145 24.59 13.21 11.11
C ALA A 145 24.44 14.69 10.71
N LYS A 146 24.94 15.58 11.57
CA LYS A 146 25.29 16.96 11.24
C LYS A 146 26.21 16.98 10.02
N VAL A 147 25.69 17.40 8.87
CA VAL A 147 26.53 17.90 7.77
C VAL A 147 26.60 19.40 7.91
N GLY A 148 27.74 19.89 8.41
CA GLY A 148 28.00 21.30 8.60
C GLY A 148 28.35 21.99 7.28
N PHE A 149 27.62 23.04 6.93
CA PHE A 149 28.14 24.13 6.10
C PHE A 149 27.93 25.46 6.83
N ALA A 150 29.01 26.23 6.90
CA ALA A 150 29.17 27.38 7.77
C ALA A 150 28.38 28.62 7.29
N LYS A 151 27.57 29.16 8.21
CA LYS A 151 27.28 30.59 8.55
C LYS A 151 27.44 31.68 7.46
N LYS A 152 26.34 32.43 7.23
CA LYS A 152 26.28 33.89 7.43
C LYS A 152 24.84 34.40 7.72
N LYS A 153 24.72 35.26 8.75
CA LYS A 153 23.56 36.08 9.22
C LYS A 153 23.17 37.15 8.17
N SER A 154 22.03 37.85 8.12
CA SER A 154 20.76 38.09 8.84
C SER A 154 19.76 38.54 7.72
N ASP A 155 18.42 38.49 7.79
CA ASP A 155 17.49 39.15 8.71
C ASP A 155 16.06 38.62 8.47
N SER A 156 15.29 38.63 9.55
CA SER A 156 13.83 38.84 9.64
C SER A 156 12.96 38.55 8.39
N SER A 157 12.35 37.37 8.36
CA SER A 157 10.90 37.29 8.14
C SER A 157 10.37 35.99 8.76
N SER A 158 9.45 36.16 9.70
CA SER A 158 8.71 35.09 10.36
C SER A 158 7.87 34.32 9.33
N SER A 159 8.39 33.18 8.87
CA SER A 159 7.60 32.12 8.24
C SER A 159 8.44 30.83 8.21
N THR A 160 8.73 30.27 9.39
CA THR A 160 9.57 29.07 9.47
C THR A 160 8.78 27.84 9.03
N ASN A 161 8.85 27.58 7.72
CA ASN A 161 8.96 26.29 7.07
C ASN A 161 8.96 25.10 8.05
N ARG A 162 7.80 24.45 8.22
CA ARG A 162 7.76 23.10 8.80
C ARG A 162 8.46 22.20 7.79
N ASN A 163 9.60 21.61 8.15
CA ASN A 163 10.11 20.44 7.44
C ASN A 163 9.00 19.38 7.49
N ILE A 164 8.29 19.18 6.37
CA ILE A 164 7.26 18.15 6.25
C ILE A 164 8.00 16.83 6.17
N ALA A 165 8.35 16.27 7.34
CA ALA A 165 8.78 14.89 7.44
C ALA A 165 7.62 14.02 6.94
N LYS A 166 7.90 13.22 5.91
CA LYS A 166 6.89 12.34 5.30
C LYS A 166 6.59 11.17 6.26
N PRO A 167 5.37 10.62 6.22
CA PRO A 167 5.02 9.40 6.95
C PRO A 167 6.03 8.26 6.72
N VAL A 168 6.33 7.46 7.74
CA VAL A 168 7.19 6.28 7.57
C VAL A 168 6.52 5.27 6.63
N PHE A 169 5.22 5.06 6.80
CA PHE A 169 4.41 4.27 5.86
C PHE A 169 3.56 5.20 5.01
N GLN A 170 3.80 5.16 3.70
CA GLN A 170 3.03 5.92 2.73
C GLN A 170 1.65 5.28 2.49
N THR A 171 1.54 3.97 2.71
CA THR A 171 0.31 3.20 2.44
C THR A 171 0.00 2.22 3.58
N ASP A 172 -1.26 1.78 3.63
CA ASP A 172 -1.70 0.75 4.56
C ASP A 172 -1.06 -0.61 4.25
N SER A 173 -0.77 -0.94 2.98
CA SER A 173 0.01 -2.13 2.60
C SER A 173 1.41 -2.17 3.23
N GLN A 174 2.16 -1.06 3.17
CA GLN A 174 3.49 -1.00 3.80
C GLN A 174 3.40 -1.21 5.31
N ALA A 175 2.41 -0.59 5.95
CA ALA A 175 2.13 -0.80 7.35
C ALA A 175 1.73 -2.27 7.61
N ALA A 176 0.85 -2.86 6.81
CA ALA A 176 0.34 -4.21 7.01
C ALA A 176 1.45 -5.28 6.99
N LYS A 177 2.43 -5.15 6.08
CA LYS A 177 3.59 -6.05 6.03
C LYS A 177 4.38 -6.01 7.34
N VAL A 178 4.72 -4.81 7.80
CA VAL A 178 5.49 -4.62 9.05
C VAL A 178 4.67 -4.99 10.29
N ALA A 179 3.38 -4.65 10.33
CA ALA A 179 2.47 -5.04 11.40
C ALA A 179 2.40 -6.57 11.53
N LYS A 180 2.31 -7.29 10.41
CA LYS A 180 2.32 -8.75 10.37
C LYS A 180 3.63 -9.32 10.93
N GLU A 181 4.78 -8.77 10.53
CA GLU A 181 6.09 -9.13 11.08
C GLU A 181 6.18 -8.89 12.59
N LEU A 182 5.54 -7.84 13.10
CA LEU A 182 5.45 -7.52 14.54
C LEU A 182 4.42 -8.38 15.29
N GLY A 183 3.71 -9.28 14.59
CA GLY A 183 2.70 -10.17 15.16
C GLY A 183 1.34 -9.51 15.40
N TYR A 184 1.03 -8.43 14.69
CA TYR A 184 -0.29 -7.81 14.67
C TYR A 184 -1.11 -8.40 13.52
N THR A 185 -2.42 -8.53 13.75
CA THR A 185 -3.38 -8.94 12.73
C THR A 185 -4.20 -7.74 12.28
N ARG A 186 -4.49 -7.66 10.98
CA ARG A 186 -5.34 -6.62 10.41
C ARG A 186 -6.76 -6.73 10.98
N THR A 187 -7.40 -5.60 11.24
CA THR A 187 -8.80 -5.54 11.68
C THR A 187 -9.66 -4.90 10.59
N ASN A 188 -10.98 -4.99 10.75
CA ASN A 188 -11.96 -4.27 9.93
C ASN A 188 -12.16 -2.80 10.35
N TYR A 189 -11.45 -2.33 11.37
CA TYR A 189 -11.56 -0.95 11.84
C TYR A 189 -10.60 -0.03 11.07
N ARG A 190 -11.04 1.19 10.84
CA ARG A 190 -10.24 2.29 10.30
C ARG A 190 -10.30 3.50 11.21
N THR A 191 -9.25 4.31 11.19
CA THR A 191 -9.24 5.61 11.86
C THR A 191 -10.12 6.62 11.12
N LYS A 192 -10.38 7.77 11.73
CA LYS A 192 -11.03 8.92 11.08
C LYS A 192 -10.26 9.45 9.86
N SER A 193 -8.95 9.20 9.80
CA SER A 193 -8.09 9.53 8.66
C SER A 193 -8.01 8.40 7.63
N ASP A 194 -8.92 7.42 7.72
CA ASP A 194 -9.06 6.26 6.83
C ASP A 194 -7.86 5.29 6.82
N ALA A 195 -7.03 5.32 7.88
CA ALA A 195 -5.92 4.38 8.02
C ALA A 195 -6.37 3.07 8.69
N VAL A 196 -5.85 1.94 8.20
CA VAL A 196 -6.16 0.60 8.73
C VAL A 196 -5.63 0.41 10.15
N ILE A 197 -6.45 -0.22 10.99
CA ILE A 197 -6.10 -0.58 12.37
C ILE A 197 -5.69 -2.05 12.44
N PHE A 198 -4.58 -2.34 13.10
CA PHE A 198 -4.06 -3.68 13.37
C PHE A 198 -4.09 -3.97 14.88
N LYS A 199 -4.22 -5.23 15.28
CA LYS A 199 -4.40 -5.64 16.68
C LYS A 199 -3.42 -6.74 17.08
N LYS A 200 -2.90 -6.65 18.30
CA LYS A 200 -2.14 -7.71 18.99
C LYS A 200 -2.50 -7.71 20.48
N GLY A 201 -3.23 -8.74 20.92
CA GLY A 201 -3.74 -8.78 22.30
C GLY A 201 -4.64 -7.58 22.61
N ASN A 202 -4.24 -6.75 23.58
CA ASN A 202 -4.94 -5.52 23.98
C ASN A 202 -4.37 -4.24 23.32
N SER A 203 -3.41 -4.39 22.40
CA SER A 203 -2.78 -3.27 21.69
C SER A 203 -3.35 -3.14 20.29
N TYR A 204 -3.65 -1.89 19.89
CA TYR A 204 -4.14 -1.53 18.57
C TYR A 204 -3.22 -0.47 17.96
N ILE A 205 -2.73 -0.72 16.75
CA ILE A 205 -1.84 0.20 16.03
C ILE A 205 -2.46 0.64 14.71
N THR A 206 -2.13 1.86 14.29
CA THR A 206 -2.40 2.41 12.95
C THR A 206 -1.15 3.11 12.48
N ARG A 207 -0.92 3.18 11.17
CA ARG A 207 0.20 3.97 10.64
C ARG A 207 0.08 5.44 11.07
N ASP A 208 1.21 6.09 11.33
CA ASP A 208 1.26 7.52 11.55
C ASP A 208 1.06 8.27 10.22
N VAL A 209 -0.10 8.87 10.05
CA VAL A 209 -0.46 9.61 8.82
C VAL A 209 0.16 11.01 8.78
N ASP A 210 0.47 11.59 9.94
CA ASP A 210 0.90 12.98 10.05
C ASP A 210 2.40 13.16 9.72
N GLY A 211 3.22 12.13 9.98
CA GLY A 211 4.63 12.07 9.59
C GLY A 211 5.57 13.07 10.29
N HIS A 212 5.06 14.00 11.09
CA HIS A 212 5.80 15.16 11.59
C HIS A 212 7.05 14.84 12.44
N ASN A 213 7.11 13.68 13.11
CA ASN A 213 8.17 13.35 14.08
C ASN A 213 8.86 11.99 13.84
N GLY A 214 8.79 11.44 12.62
CA GLY A 214 9.38 10.13 12.33
C GLY A 214 8.67 8.94 13.00
N GLY A 215 7.44 9.16 13.49
CA GLY A 215 6.59 8.10 13.98
C GLY A 215 6.16 7.17 12.86
N ALA A 216 6.19 5.87 13.13
CA ALA A 216 5.66 4.84 12.24
C ALA A 216 4.26 4.43 12.65
N TRP A 217 4.00 4.37 13.97
CA TRP A 217 2.75 3.89 14.53
C TRP A 217 2.13 4.89 15.50
N LYS A 218 0.80 4.97 15.50
CA LYS A 218 0.02 5.41 16.65
C LYS A 218 -0.56 4.19 17.31
N GLU A 219 -0.49 4.12 18.63
CA GLU A 219 -0.95 2.95 19.40
C GLU A 219 -1.96 3.37 20.48
N ALA A 220 -2.95 2.51 20.73
CA ALA A 220 -3.92 2.68 21.80
C ALA A 220 -4.49 1.32 22.26
N SER A 221 -5.19 1.36 23.39
CA SER A 221 -5.90 0.21 23.97
C SER A 221 -7.24 -0.13 23.30
N SER A 222 -7.72 0.70 22.37
CA SER A 222 -8.91 0.41 21.55
C SER A 222 -8.90 1.17 20.22
N PRO A 223 -9.65 0.73 19.21
CA PRO A 223 -9.75 1.41 17.92
C PRO A 223 -10.23 2.86 18.02
N GLU A 224 -11.20 3.15 18.89
CA GLU A 224 -11.80 4.48 19.05
C GLU A 224 -10.78 5.48 19.59
N LYS A 225 -9.91 5.01 20.48
CA LYS A 225 -8.87 5.81 21.13
C LYS A 225 -7.76 6.24 20.17
N LEU A 226 -7.58 5.56 19.04
CA LEU A 226 -6.61 5.97 18.01
C LEU A 226 -6.98 7.31 17.34
N ASN A 227 -8.24 7.73 17.44
CA ASN A 227 -8.77 8.92 16.75
C ASN A 227 -8.52 10.24 17.47
N LYS A 228 -7.98 10.23 18.70
CA LYS A 228 -7.70 11.44 19.48
C LYS A 228 -6.33 11.32 20.14
N LYS A 229 -5.56 12.40 20.12
CA LYS A 229 -4.20 12.41 20.67
C LYS A 229 -4.20 12.08 22.17
N GLU A 230 -5.18 12.61 22.90
CA GLU A 230 -5.29 12.53 24.35
C GLU A 230 -5.64 11.11 24.83
N THR A 231 -6.18 10.27 23.96
CA THR A 231 -6.62 8.91 24.30
C THR A 231 -5.67 7.83 23.78
N ARG A 232 -4.70 8.20 22.95
CA ARG A 232 -3.64 7.29 22.47
C ARG A 232 -2.61 7.07 23.56
N ASN A 233 -1.99 5.89 23.53
CA ASN A 233 -0.86 5.58 24.39
C ASN A 233 0.43 6.28 23.91
N GLY A 234 0.50 6.62 22.62
CA GLY A 234 1.52 7.50 22.06
C GLY A 234 1.77 7.31 20.57
N THR A 235 2.89 7.89 20.13
CA THR A 235 3.52 7.70 18.83
C THR A 235 4.76 6.83 19.00
N PHE A 236 4.93 5.85 18.13
CA PHE A 236 5.98 4.84 18.20
C PHE A 236 6.79 4.78 16.90
N ASP A 237 8.05 4.38 17.00
CA ASP A 237 8.90 4.06 15.86
C ASP A 237 8.48 2.75 15.17
N ILE A 238 9.18 2.34 14.11
CA ILE A 238 8.86 1.14 13.33
C ILE A 238 8.85 -0.16 14.16
N ASN A 239 9.62 -0.20 15.26
CA ASN A 239 9.80 -1.36 16.12
C ASN A 239 8.93 -1.32 17.39
N LEU A 240 7.97 -0.40 17.46
CA LEU A 240 7.09 -0.17 18.62
C LEU A 240 7.83 0.31 19.88
N ASN A 241 8.93 1.06 19.71
CA ASN A 241 9.48 1.87 20.80
C ASN A 241 8.77 3.23 20.83
N ARG A 242 8.36 3.67 22.02
CA ARG A 242 7.63 4.93 22.19
C ARG A 242 8.56 6.12 21.96
N ILE A 243 8.16 7.05 21.09
CA ILE A 243 8.96 8.26 20.75
C ILE A 243 8.24 9.56 21.08
N GLY A 244 6.95 9.51 21.44
CA GLY A 244 6.20 10.70 21.83
C GLY A 244 4.73 10.42 22.08
N ASP A 245 3.96 11.50 22.24
CA ASP A 245 2.51 11.50 22.48
C ASP A 245 1.76 11.86 21.19
#